data_AF-A0A1Q7PJW8-F1
#
_entry.id   AF-A0A1Q7PJW8-F1
#
_cell.length_a   1.000
_cell.length_b   1.000
_cell.length_c   1.000
_cell.angle_alpha   90.00
_cell.angle_beta   90.00
_cell.angle_gamma   90.00
#
_symmetry.space_group_name_H-M   'P 1'
#
loop_
_entity.id
_entity.type
_entity.pdbx_description
1 polymer ?
#
loop_
_entity_poly.entity_id
_entity_poly.type
_entity_poly.pdbx_seq_one_letter_code
_entity_poly.pdbx_strand_id
1 'polypeptide(L)'
;MPPIAERSGVRFGCFVEMPVERGIAQLTGMRIIPVPPSGADKAGVYAAWARTATEEIKRSGGLYIHIKGPDEPGHDGDWEAKRAVIETIDRAFFATLLAGIALEEVVVAVTADHATPCALHRHSDDPVPLLLAGGGVTPDGSQGFSESACAHGGLGTLRGVDVMPLLVKTAGAA
;
A
#
# COMPACT_ATOMS: atom_id res chain seq x y z
N MET A 1 2.26 14.64 -18.04
CA MET A 1 2.81 13.29 -17.79
C MET A 1 1.86 12.30 -18.46
N PRO A 2 2.35 11.30 -19.21
CA PRO A 2 1.48 10.29 -19.79
C PRO A 2 0.75 9.49 -18.67
N PRO A 3 -0.47 9.01 -18.91
CA PRO A 3 -1.17 8.10 -18.02
C PRO A 3 -0.30 6.91 -17.59
N ILE A 4 -0.48 6.43 -16.37
CA ILE A 4 0.30 5.30 -15.84
C ILE A 4 0.16 4.05 -16.72
N ALA A 5 -1.03 3.82 -17.28
CA ALA A 5 -1.31 2.71 -18.17
C ALA A 5 -0.48 2.72 -19.46
N GLU A 6 -0.06 3.88 -19.96
CA GLU A 6 0.84 3.96 -21.13
C GLU A 6 2.27 3.53 -20.80
N ARG A 7 2.67 3.64 -19.53
CA ARG A 7 4.01 3.25 -19.06
C ARG A 7 4.08 1.82 -18.54
N SER A 8 3.00 1.35 -17.92
CA SER A 8 2.95 0.04 -17.26
C SER A 8 2.16 -1.02 -18.03
N GLY A 9 1.37 -0.65 -19.05
CA GLY A 9 0.39 -1.56 -19.67
C GLY A 9 -0.82 -1.88 -18.77
N VAL A 10 -0.86 -1.35 -17.54
CA VAL A 10 -1.84 -1.73 -16.52
C VAL A 10 -2.81 -0.57 -16.24
N ARG A 11 -4.11 -0.86 -16.31
CA ARG A 11 -5.17 0.06 -15.89
C ARG A 11 -5.44 -0.11 -14.39
N PHE A 12 -5.09 0.93 -13.62
CA PHE A 12 -5.24 0.94 -12.17
C PHE A 12 -6.56 1.55 -11.72
N GLY A 13 -7.20 0.91 -10.75
CA GLY A 13 -8.15 1.56 -9.83
C GLY A 13 -7.42 2.11 -8.60
N CYS A 14 -8.00 3.08 -7.91
CA CYS A 14 -7.40 3.60 -6.68
C CYS A 14 -8.40 3.96 -5.57
N PHE A 15 -7.92 3.83 -4.33
CA PHE A 15 -8.60 4.16 -3.09
C PHE A 15 -7.78 5.28 -2.45
N VAL A 16 -8.33 6.50 -2.43
CA VAL A 16 -7.61 7.71 -2.00
C VAL A 16 -8.55 8.61 -1.21
N GLU A 17 -8.07 9.16 -0.10
CA GLU A 17 -8.85 10.03 0.79
C GLU A 17 -8.49 11.50 0.66
N MET A 18 -7.19 11.83 0.58
CA MET A 18 -6.79 13.23 0.59
C MET A 18 -6.95 13.87 -0.79
N PRO A 19 -7.21 15.20 -0.84
CA PRO A 19 -7.26 15.94 -2.09
C PRO A 19 -5.98 15.80 -2.94
N VAL A 20 -4.81 15.67 -2.30
CA VAL A 20 -3.52 15.55 -2.98
C VAL A 20 -3.42 14.22 -3.73
N GLU A 21 -3.61 13.09 -3.06
CA GLU A 21 -3.59 11.78 -3.74
C GLU A 21 -4.70 11.64 -4.77
N ARG A 22 -5.87 12.26 -4.55
CA ARG A 22 -6.92 12.33 -5.56
C ARG A 22 -6.47 13.07 -6.81
N GLY A 23 -5.77 14.20 -6.65
CA GLY A 23 -5.18 14.95 -7.76
C GLY A 23 -4.14 14.11 -8.52
N ILE A 24 -3.24 13.42 -7.79
CA ILE A 24 -2.23 12.54 -8.39
C ILE A 24 -2.88 11.40 -9.17
N ALA A 25 -3.91 10.75 -8.61
CA ALA A 25 -4.66 9.69 -9.28
C ALA A 25 -5.30 10.18 -10.59
N GLN A 26 -5.90 11.36 -10.59
CA GLN A 26 -6.49 11.95 -11.80
C GLN A 26 -5.43 12.29 -12.85
N LEU A 27 -4.30 12.89 -12.44
CA LEU A 27 -3.19 13.24 -13.34
C LEU A 27 -2.49 12.00 -13.92
N THR A 28 -2.49 10.88 -13.20
CA THR A 28 -1.92 9.60 -13.66
C THR A 28 -2.94 8.73 -14.41
N GLY A 29 -4.20 9.15 -14.51
CA GLY A 29 -5.25 8.40 -15.21
C GLY A 29 -5.75 7.15 -14.47
N MET A 30 -5.58 7.09 -13.14
CA MET A 30 -6.17 6.03 -12.30
C MET A 30 -7.67 6.26 -12.12
N ARG A 31 -8.46 5.17 -12.12
CA ARG A 31 -9.89 5.23 -11.82
C ARG A 31 -10.11 5.30 -10.31
N ILE A 32 -10.64 6.42 -9.83
CA ILE A 32 -11.02 6.57 -8.41
C ILE A 32 -12.20 5.64 -8.10
N ILE A 33 -12.02 4.75 -7.13
CA ILE A 33 -13.04 3.88 -6.56
C ILE A 33 -13.55 4.58 -5.29
N PRO A 34 -14.84 4.98 -5.24
CA PRO A 34 -15.39 5.64 -4.07
C PRO A 34 -15.37 4.70 -2.86
N VAL A 35 -14.78 5.18 -1.75
CA VAL A 35 -14.74 4.46 -0.48
C VAL A 35 -15.07 5.41 0.68
N PRO A 36 -15.67 4.91 1.77
CA PRO A 36 -15.96 5.75 2.93
C PRO A 36 -14.66 6.24 3.57
N PRO A 37 -14.61 7.47 4.11
CA PRO A 37 -13.44 7.95 4.82
C PRO A 37 -13.18 7.13 6.09
N SER A 38 -11.90 6.94 6.44
CA SER A 38 -11.39 6.18 7.58
C SER A 38 -12.08 6.54 8.89
N GLY A 39 -12.35 7.83 9.12
CA GLY A 39 -13.18 8.33 10.21
C GLY A 39 -12.82 7.81 11.61
N ALA A 40 -13.82 7.74 12.49
CA ALA A 40 -13.68 7.24 13.85
C ALA A 40 -13.66 5.70 13.91
N ASP A 41 -14.54 5.02 13.17
CA ASP A 41 -14.58 3.56 13.06
C ASP A 41 -13.60 3.03 12.00
N LYS A 42 -12.30 3.15 12.30
CA LYS A 42 -11.24 2.73 11.37
C LYS A 42 -11.31 1.24 11.04
N ALA A 43 -11.61 0.39 12.01
CA ALA A 43 -11.65 -1.05 11.82
C ALA A 43 -12.77 -1.46 10.84
N GLY A 44 -14.00 -0.96 11.04
CA GLY A 44 -15.11 -1.23 10.14
C GLY A 44 -14.86 -0.72 8.73
N VAL A 45 -14.30 0.49 8.61
CA VAL A 45 -13.98 1.11 7.32
C VAL A 45 -12.87 0.35 6.57
N TYR A 46 -11.76 0.02 7.23
CA TYR A 46 -10.67 -0.75 6.62
C TYR A 46 -11.11 -2.14 6.16
N ALA A 47 -11.94 -2.83 6.94
CA ALA A 47 -12.51 -4.10 6.50
C ALA A 47 -13.46 -3.91 5.30
N ALA A 48 -14.22 -2.82 5.24
CA ALA A 48 -15.07 -2.51 4.09
C ALA A 48 -14.25 -2.22 2.82
N TRP A 49 -13.17 -1.45 2.94
CA TRP A 49 -12.24 -1.19 1.84
C TRP A 49 -11.62 -2.47 1.31
N ALA A 50 -11.16 -3.36 2.20
CA ALA A 50 -10.61 -4.66 1.80
C ALA A 50 -11.62 -5.51 1.03
N ARG A 51 -12.89 -5.57 1.46
CA ARG A 51 -13.96 -6.25 0.71
C ARG A 51 -14.16 -5.64 -0.68
N THR A 52 -14.17 -4.32 -0.79
CA THR A 52 -14.26 -3.64 -2.09
C THR A 52 -13.04 -3.93 -2.97
N ALA A 53 -11.83 -3.93 -2.39
CA ALA A 53 -10.60 -4.24 -3.11
C ALA A 53 -10.62 -5.67 -3.70
N THR A 54 -11.10 -6.65 -2.93
CA THR A 54 -11.27 -8.04 -3.39
C THR A 54 -12.19 -8.16 -4.62
N GLU A 55 -13.25 -7.36 -4.69
CA GLU A 55 -14.15 -7.38 -5.86
C GLU A 55 -13.61 -6.57 -7.04
N GLU A 56 -12.94 -5.45 -6.77
CA GLU A 56 -12.40 -4.55 -7.80
C GLU A 56 -11.14 -5.09 -8.47
N ILE A 57 -10.31 -5.85 -7.75
CA ILE A 57 -9.08 -6.44 -8.32
C ILE A 57 -9.41 -7.46 -9.42
N LYS A 58 -10.55 -8.18 -9.30
CA LYS A 58 -11.04 -9.12 -10.33
C LYS A 58 -11.41 -8.43 -11.67
N ARG A 59 -11.57 -7.11 -11.65
CA ARG A 59 -12.04 -6.30 -12.79
C ARG A 59 -11.03 -5.24 -13.22
N SER A 60 -9.90 -5.13 -12.51
CA SER A 60 -8.87 -4.11 -12.73
C SER A 60 -7.53 -4.78 -13.03
N GLY A 61 -6.64 -4.10 -13.74
CA GLY A 61 -5.29 -4.63 -13.94
C GLY A 61 -4.41 -4.49 -12.69
N GLY A 62 -4.79 -3.60 -11.78
CA GLY A 62 -4.16 -3.41 -10.47
C GLY A 62 -4.93 -2.40 -9.63
N LEU A 63 -4.64 -2.37 -8.33
CA LEU A 63 -5.21 -1.41 -7.39
C LEU A 63 -4.12 -0.67 -6.63
N TYR A 64 -4.25 0.66 -6.54
CA TYR A 64 -3.45 1.52 -5.65
C TYR A 64 -4.30 1.93 -4.46
N ILE A 65 -3.90 1.53 -3.25
CA ILE A 65 -4.68 1.78 -2.03
C ILE A 65 -3.83 2.60 -1.08
N HIS A 66 -4.23 3.86 -0.86
CA HIS A 66 -3.54 4.77 0.03
C HIS A 66 -4.29 4.90 1.35
N ILE A 67 -3.66 4.51 2.46
CA ILE A 67 -4.22 4.59 3.81
C ILE A 67 -3.44 5.64 4.60
N LYS A 68 -4.06 6.80 4.86
CA LYS A 68 -3.41 7.92 5.56
C LYS A 68 -3.10 7.64 7.04
N GLY A 69 -3.83 6.69 7.64
CA GLY A 69 -3.94 6.49 9.09
C GLY A 69 -2.64 6.62 9.91
N PRO A 70 -1.52 5.95 9.55
CA PRO A 70 -0.31 5.95 10.38
C PRO A 70 0.47 7.27 10.42
N ASP A 71 0.21 8.19 9.49
CA ASP A 71 1.01 9.40 9.36
C ASP A 71 0.64 10.50 10.38
N GLU A 72 -0.66 10.66 10.70
CA GLU A 72 -1.12 11.68 11.65
C GLU A 72 -0.52 11.47 13.06
N PRO A 73 -0.55 10.26 13.65
CA PRO A 73 0.11 10.04 14.94
C PRO A 73 1.64 10.20 14.89
N GLY A 74 2.24 10.03 13.69
CA GLY A 74 3.65 10.32 13.46
C GLY A 74 3.98 11.80 13.64
N HIS A 75 3.13 12.69 13.12
CA HIS A 75 3.24 14.13 13.32
C HIS A 75 2.94 14.58 14.75
N ASP A 76 2.01 13.91 15.42
CA ASP A 76 1.65 14.21 16.81
C ASP A 76 2.70 13.71 17.82
N GLY A 77 3.65 12.87 17.39
CA GLY A 77 4.64 12.23 18.27
C GLY A 77 4.06 11.08 19.11
N ASP A 78 2.85 10.63 18.80
CA ASP A 78 2.14 9.59 19.53
C ASP A 78 2.44 8.20 18.92
N TRP A 79 3.49 7.57 19.44
CA TRP A 79 3.89 6.24 18.98
C TRP A 79 2.88 5.15 19.36
N GLU A 80 2.11 5.32 20.45
CA GLU A 80 1.11 4.35 20.88
C GLU A 80 -0.08 4.36 19.91
N ALA A 81 -0.56 5.54 19.54
CA ALA A 81 -1.58 5.70 18.52
C ALA A 81 -1.10 5.25 17.14
N LYS A 82 0.16 5.56 16.76
CA LYS A 82 0.75 5.07 15.50
C LYS A 82 0.75 3.55 15.43
N ARG A 83 1.21 2.88 16.49
CA ARG A 83 1.17 1.42 16.62
C ARG A 83 -0.26 0.89 16.52
N ALA A 84 -1.19 1.47 17.28
CA ALA A 84 -2.58 1.01 17.32
C ALA A 84 -3.25 1.09 15.94
N VAL A 85 -2.96 2.14 15.15
CA VAL A 85 -3.47 2.27 13.78
C VAL A 85 -2.86 1.22 12.85
N ILE A 86 -1.56 0.97 12.91
CA ILE A 86 -0.90 -0.07 12.12
C ILE A 86 -1.49 -1.45 12.44
N GLU A 87 -1.68 -1.78 13.71
CA GLU A 87 -2.32 -3.03 14.12
C GLU A 87 -3.79 -3.12 13.66
N THR A 88 -4.49 -1.99 13.60
CA THR A 88 -5.87 -1.94 13.07
C THR A 88 -5.87 -2.22 11.57
N ILE A 89 -4.93 -1.66 10.81
CA ILE A 89 -4.76 -1.95 9.39
C ILE A 89 -4.47 -3.45 9.20
N ASP A 90 -3.55 -4.03 9.97
CA ASP A 90 -3.24 -5.46 9.91
C ASP A 90 -4.48 -6.36 10.15
N ARG A 91 -5.13 -6.18 11.30
CA ARG A 91 -6.28 -7.03 11.70
C ARG A 91 -7.55 -6.80 10.90
N ALA A 92 -7.77 -5.59 10.36
CA ALA A 92 -9.01 -5.25 9.67
C ALA A 92 -8.86 -5.25 8.15
N PHE A 93 -7.85 -4.55 7.62
CA PHE A 93 -7.62 -4.48 6.18
C PHE A 93 -6.97 -5.77 5.67
N PHE A 94 -5.77 -6.10 6.13
CA PHE A 94 -4.99 -7.21 5.58
C PHE A 94 -5.64 -8.57 5.89
N ALA A 95 -6.12 -8.81 7.11
CA ALA A 95 -6.83 -10.05 7.42
C ALA A 95 -8.06 -10.27 6.51
N THR A 96 -8.83 -9.21 6.22
CA THR A 96 -10.00 -9.29 5.34
C THR A 96 -9.58 -9.46 3.88
N LEU A 97 -8.55 -8.73 3.42
CA LEU A 97 -8.06 -8.80 2.06
C LEU A 97 -7.51 -10.19 1.74
N LEU A 98 -6.64 -10.73 2.61
CA LEU A 98 -6.01 -12.03 2.45
C LEU A 98 -7.02 -13.19 2.51
N ALA A 99 -8.12 -13.04 3.24
CA ALA A 99 -9.22 -14.01 3.19
C ALA A 99 -10.02 -13.97 1.87
N GLY A 100 -9.91 -12.88 1.10
CA GLY A 100 -10.69 -12.64 -0.12
C GLY A 100 -9.93 -12.84 -1.43
N ILE A 101 -8.59 -12.86 -1.40
CA ILE A 101 -7.74 -13.00 -2.59
C ILE A 101 -6.98 -14.33 -2.59
N ALA A 102 -6.69 -14.86 -3.78
CA ALA A 102 -5.72 -15.93 -3.96
C ALA A 102 -4.35 -15.30 -4.25
N LEU A 103 -3.38 -15.49 -3.34
CA LEU A 103 -2.04 -14.91 -3.51
C LEU A 103 -1.29 -15.53 -4.70
N GLU A 104 -1.70 -16.70 -5.18
CA GLU A 104 -1.17 -17.31 -6.40
C GLU A 104 -1.52 -16.51 -7.66
N GLU A 105 -2.62 -15.75 -7.62
CA GLU A 105 -3.15 -14.97 -8.75
C GLU A 105 -2.90 -13.46 -8.61
N VAL A 106 -2.56 -13.00 -7.40
CA VAL A 106 -2.43 -11.57 -7.08
C VAL A 106 -1.09 -11.29 -6.41
N VAL A 107 -0.36 -10.30 -6.91
CA VAL A 107 0.82 -9.75 -6.24
C VAL A 107 0.41 -8.56 -5.37
N VAL A 108 0.74 -8.63 -4.08
CA VAL A 108 0.53 -7.58 -3.10
C VAL A 108 1.87 -6.91 -2.80
N ALA A 109 1.91 -5.59 -2.90
CA ALA A 109 3.03 -4.78 -2.44
C ALA A 109 2.57 -3.88 -1.29
N VAL A 110 3.34 -3.84 -0.20
CA VAL A 110 3.07 -3.00 0.98
C VAL A 110 4.30 -2.15 1.27
N THR A 111 4.11 -0.84 1.34
CA THR A 111 5.15 0.14 1.69
C THR A 111 4.49 1.42 2.20
N ALA A 112 5.30 2.34 2.70
CA ALA A 112 4.91 3.74 2.85
C ALA A 112 5.45 4.57 1.66
N ASP A 113 4.90 5.76 1.45
CA ASP A 113 5.41 6.77 0.53
C ASP A 113 6.56 7.58 1.15
N HIS A 114 6.56 7.75 2.47
CA HIS A 114 7.67 8.30 3.25
C HIS A 114 7.67 7.82 4.70
N ALA A 115 8.78 8.08 5.41
CA ALA A 115 8.87 7.90 6.85
C ALA A 115 8.37 9.16 7.57
N THR A 116 7.64 8.97 8.68
CA THR A 116 7.23 10.04 9.60
C THR A 116 7.57 9.60 11.03
N PRO A 117 8.83 9.71 11.48
CA PRO A 117 9.24 9.28 12.81
C PRO A 117 8.57 10.11 13.90
N CYS A 118 7.95 9.46 14.89
CA CYS A 118 7.29 10.15 16.01
C CYS A 118 8.25 11.09 16.76
N ALA A 119 9.53 10.73 16.89
CA ALA A 119 10.52 11.60 17.55
C ALA A 119 10.81 12.90 16.78
N LEU A 120 10.52 12.95 15.47
CA LEU A 120 10.79 14.11 14.62
C LEU A 120 9.55 14.96 14.34
N HIS A 121 8.33 14.41 14.52
CA HIS A 121 7.05 15.08 14.27
C HIS A 121 6.90 15.60 12.82
N ARG A 122 7.70 15.06 11.89
CA ARG A 122 7.76 15.45 10.49
C ARG A 122 8.28 14.30 9.64
N HIS A 123 8.15 14.46 8.33
CA HIS A 123 8.72 13.50 7.40
C HIS A 123 10.24 13.49 7.50
N SER A 124 10.85 12.31 7.35
CA SER A 124 12.28 12.13 7.17
C SER A 124 12.57 11.45 5.83
N ASP A 125 13.86 11.41 5.48
CA ASP A 125 14.39 10.70 4.31
C ASP A 125 14.85 9.26 4.65
N ASP A 126 14.51 8.77 5.85
CA ASP A 126 14.76 7.39 6.23
C ASP A 126 14.07 6.43 5.23
N PRO A 127 14.75 5.34 4.83
CA PRO A 127 14.15 4.36 3.94
C PRO A 127 12.94 3.69 4.59
N VAL A 128 11.92 3.40 3.79
CA VAL A 128 10.68 2.76 4.24
C VAL A 128 10.68 1.25 3.95
N PRO A 129 10.06 0.43 4.81
CA PRO A 129 9.90 -1.00 4.56
C PRO A 129 9.11 -1.28 3.28
N LEU A 130 9.56 -2.23 2.47
CA LEU A 130 8.84 -2.75 1.30
C LEU A 130 8.68 -4.26 1.41
N LEU A 131 7.44 -4.73 1.27
CA LEU A 131 7.08 -6.14 1.20
C LEU A 131 6.43 -6.42 -0.15
N LEU A 132 6.87 -7.48 -0.84
CA LEU A 132 6.16 -8.08 -1.98
C LEU A 132 5.76 -9.51 -1.61
N ALA A 133 4.51 -9.89 -1.89
CA ALA A 133 4.00 -11.24 -1.68
C ALA A 133 3.05 -11.65 -2.80
N GLY A 134 3.01 -12.93 -3.15
CA GLY A 134 2.09 -13.48 -4.16
C GLY A 134 2.79 -14.17 -5.34
N GLY A 135 2.03 -14.40 -6.41
CA GLY A 135 2.47 -15.12 -7.60
C GLY A 135 3.75 -14.53 -8.20
N GLY A 136 4.74 -15.39 -8.49
CA GLY A 136 6.01 -14.97 -9.07
C GLY A 136 7.03 -14.37 -8.07
N VAL A 137 6.67 -14.22 -6.79
CA VAL A 137 7.61 -13.79 -5.75
C VAL A 137 8.39 -14.99 -5.20
N THR A 138 9.72 -14.87 -5.11
CA THR A 138 10.57 -15.84 -4.41
C THR A 138 10.78 -15.38 -2.96
N PRO A 139 10.34 -16.15 -1.95
CA PRO A 139 10.55 -15.78 -0.55
C PRO A 139 12.03 -15.70 -0.18
N ASP A 140 12.41 -14.71 0.63
CA ASP A 140 13.78 -14.51 1.11
C ASP A 140 14.03 -15.06 2.54
N GLY A 141 13.00 -15.64 3.16
CA GLY A 141 13.06 -16.21 4.51
C GLY A 141 12.68 -15.24 5.64
N SER A 142 12.38 -13.97 5.34
CA SER A 142 11.93 -12.98 6.33
C SER A 142 10.68 -13.45 7.06
N GLN A 143 10.63 -13.24 8.38
CA GLN A 143 9.55 -13.70 9.26
C GLN A 143 8.63 -12.57 9.75
N GLY A 144 8.88 -11.33 9.35
CA GLY A 144 8.10 -10.18 9.79
C GLY A 144 8.36 -8.95 8.94
N PHE A 145 7.49 -7.95 9.08
CA PHE A 145 7.54 -6.70 8.34
C PHE A 145 7.86 -5.54 9.29
N SER A 146 9.11 -5.06 9.23
CA SER A 146 9.61 -3.92 10.00
C SER A 146 10.84 -3.34 9.30
N GLU A 147 11.26 -2.15 9.70
CA GLU A 147 12.47 -1.49 9.23
C GLU A 147 13.70 -2.40 9.39
N SER A 148 13.85 -3.06 10.55
CA SER A 148 15.01 -3.94 10.82
C SER A 148 15.00 -5.23 9.98
N ALA A 149 13.82 -5.80 9.71
CA ALA A 149 13.69 -7.00 8.90
C ALA A 149 13.95 -6.67 7.42
N CYS A 150 13.34 -5.60 6.91
CA CYS A 150 13.50 -5.17 5.52
C CYS A 150 14.93 -4.70 5.20
N ALA A 151 15.70 -4.22 6.18
CA ALA A 151 17.12 -3.90 5.99
C ALA A 151 17.97 -5.11 5.54
N HIS A 152 17.50 -6.33 5.79
CA HIS A 152 18.15 -7.58 5.38
C HIS A 152 17.37 -8.34 4.30
N GLY A 153 16.30 -7.74 3.75
CA GLY A 153 15.42 -8.37 2.78
C GLY A 153 16.08 -8.53 1.40
N GLY A 154 15.65 -9.54 0.66
CA GLY A 154 16.21 -9.92 -0.64
C GLY A 154 15.97 -8.91 -1.76
N LEU A 155 15.05 -7.96 -1.58
CA LEU A 155 14.82 -6.85 -2.52
C LEU A 155 15.93 -5.79 -2.49
N GLY A 156 16.70 -5.73 -1.39
CA GLY A 156 17.67 -4.67 -1.16
C GLY A 156 17.03 -3.27 -1.05
N THR A 157 17.81 -2.24 -1.33
CA THR A 157 17.34 -0.85 -1.31
C THR A 157 16.96 -0.40 -2.72
N LEU A 158 15.71 0.04 -2.89
CA LEU A 158 15.16 0.54 -4.16
C LEU A 158 14.77 2.01 -4.02
N ARG A 159 14.74 2.74 -5.14
CA ARG A 159 14.07 4.04 -5.17
C ARG A 159 12.58 3.83 -5.40
N GLY A 160 11.74 4.75 -4.92
CA GLY A 160 10.28 4.65 -5.12
C GLY A 160 9.87 4.50 -6.59
N VAL A 161 10.60 5.13 -7.51
CA VAL A 161 10.35 5.03 -8.97
C VAL A 161 10.61 3.63 -9.55
N ASP A 162 11.39 2.79 -8.86
CA ASP A 162 11.75 1.44 -9.30
C ASP A 162 10.72 0.40 -8.82
N VAL A 163 9.85 0.74 -7.86
CA VAL A 163 8.85 -0.17 -7.27
C VAL A 163 7.76 -0.57 -8.26
N MET A 164 7.20 0.39 -9.01
CA MET A 164 6.13 0.08 -9.97
C MET A 164 6.59 -0.81 -11.14
N PRO A 165 7.74 -0.54 -11.81
CA PRO A 165 8.28 -1.46 -12.80
C PRO A 165 8.55 -2.86 -12.24
N LEU A 166 9.08 -2.97 -11.01
CA LEU A 166 9.27 -4.25 -10.34
C LEU A 166 7.94 -4.98 -10.16
N LEU A 167 6.91 -4.31 -9.64
CA LEU A 167 5.60 -4.90 -9.37
C LEU A 167 4.92 -5.41 -10.65
N VAL A 168 4.93 -4.61 -11.71
CA VAL A 168 4.34 -4.95 -13.02
C VAL A 168 5.03 -6.19 -13.61
N LYS A 169 6.36 -6.21 -13.57
CA LYS A 169 7.15 -7.37 -14.01
C LYS A 169 6.83 -8.62 -13.19
N THR A 170 6.75 -8.50 -11.86
CA THR A 170 6.45 -9.62 -10.97
C THR A 170 5.04 -10.18 -11.21
N ALA A 171 4.07 -9.31 -11.46
CA ALA A 171 2.70 -9.71 -11.78
C ALA A 171 2.52 -10.32 -13.19
N GLY A 172 3.58 -10.38 -14.00
CA GLY A 172 3.52 -10.91 -15.36
C GLY A 172 2.73 -10.04 -16.34
N ALA A 173 2.45 -8.78 -16.00
CA ALA A 173 1.89 -7.79 -16.90
C ALA A 173 3.03 -7.24 -17.77
N ALA A 174 3.01 -7.56 -19.06
CA ALA A 174 4.03 -7.14 -20.03
C ALA A 174 3.79 -5.72 -20.55
#